data_AF-A0A315XYP2-F1
#
_entry.id   AF-A0A315XYP2-F1
#
_cell.length_a   1.000
_cell.length_b   1.000
_cell.length_c   1.000
_cell.angle_alpha   90.00
_cell.angle_beta   90.00
_cell.angle_gamma   90.00
#
_symmetry.space_group_name_H-M   'P 1'
#
loop_
_entity.id
_entity.type
_entity.pdbx_description
1 polymer ?
#
loop_
_entity_poly.entity_id
_entity_poly.type
_entity_poly.pdbx_seq_one_letter_code
_entity_poly.pdbx_strand_id
1 'polypeptide(L)'
;MRCEIIRDLLPLYIDNALSDVSKEEVAKHLKGCQNCNRIYEDMNEGDIKVADYITEIEPMKKVKRKLRITKVLFTAFVSAFILLTIAYELLCANPLLVSSDKVSYSVSSYTTDSVYSYFDDVNNRRKELLVPKDADFKLDTFENTVYVDGEKLLDDSGAPVPATGTLYPGGYLRVSIYADNPLTAMKRDIDQRYSGDKVSATLGFRPCLPFRQDINELCEENGMVWSAPIANIGEGSTLTIHCRDKDIVLDLYKLSKEAE
;
A
#
# COMPACT_ATOMS: atom_id res chain seq x y z
N MET A 1 -38.65 85.78 18.82
CA MET A 1 -37.55 84.95 18.23
C MET A 1 -37.66 84.96 16.71
N ARG A 2 -36.54 84.88 15.98
CA ARG A 2 -36.53 84.82 14.50
C ARG A 2 -36.88 83.41 14.02
N CYS A 3 -37.68 83.29 12.95
CA CYS A 3 -38.13 82.00 12.43
C CYS A 3 -37.00 81.05 12.02
N GLU A 4 -35.87 81.59 11.54
CA GLU A 4 -34.64 80.84 11.22
C GLU A 4 -34.16 80.03 12.42
N ILE A 5 -34.03 80.71 13.57
CA ILE A 5 -33.57 80.09 14.83
C ILE A 5 -34.57 79.03 15.30
N ILE A 6 -35.88 79.29 15.15
CA ILE A 6 -36.91 78.33 15.54
C ILE A 6 -36.81 77.06 14.69
N ARG A 7 -36.63 77.19 13.38
CA ARG A 7 -36.47 76.04 12.47
C ARG A 7 -35.26 75.19 12.81
N ASP A 8 -34.13 75.82 13.15
CA ASP A 8 -32.92 75.10 13.58
C ASP A 8 -33.14 74.35 14.91
N LEU A 9 -34.02 74.85 15.77
CA LEU A 9 -34.34 74.24 17.07
C LEU A 9 -35.47 73.21 17.01
N LEU A 10 -36.24 73.12 15.92
CA LEU A 10 -37.38 72.21 15.80
C LEU A 10 -37.03 70.72 16.02
N PRO A 11 -35.95 70.16 15.45
CA PRO A 11 -35.59 68.76 15.71
C PRO A 11 -35.32 68.49 17.19
N LEU A 12 -34.56 69.39 17.84
CA LEU A 12 -34.25 69.29 19.27
C LEU A 12 -35.49 69.52 20.15
N TYR A 13 -36.46 70.30 19.67
CA TYR A 13 -37.73 70.51 20.34
C TYR A 13 -38.61 69.25 20.28
N ILE A 14 -38.67 68.58 19.12
CA ILE A 14 -39.38 67.29 18.93
C ILE A 14 -38.74 66.20 19.80
N ASP A 15 -37.41 66.13 19.83
CA ASP A 15 -36.65 65.19 20.67
C ASP A 15 -36.64 65.57 22.17
N ASN A 16 -37.34 66.64 22.56
CA ASN A 16 -37.44 67.17 23.92
C ASN A 16 -36.06 67.47 24.56
N ALA A 17 -35.04 67.75 23.75
CA ALA A 17 -33.62 67.91 24.13
C ALA A 17 -33.20 69.37 24.40
N LEU A 18 -34.14 70.32 24.29
CA LEU A 18 -33.91 71.72 24.65
C LEU A 18 -33.98 71.96 26.16
N SER A 19 -33.36 73.04 26.64
CA SER A 19 -33.56 73.52 28.02
C SER A 19 -34.98 74.07 28.20
N ASP A 20 -35.47 74.13 29.44
CA ASP A 20 -36.84 74.58 29.73
C ASP A 20 -37.11 76.01 29.24
N VAL A 21 -36.11 76.89 29.37
CA VAL A 21 -36.17 78.27 28.86
C VAL A 21 -36.31 78.29 27.33
N SER A 22 -35.53 77.49 26.62
CA SER A 22 -35.59 77.41 25.15
C SER A 22 -36.89 76.73 24.66
N LYS A 23 -37.40 75.74 25.39
CA LYS A 23 -38.68 75.09 25.09
C LYS A 23 -39.85 76.06 25.17
N GLU A 24 -39.91 76.89 26.21
CA GLU A 24 -40.99 77.86 26.39
C GLU A 24 -40.99 78.90 25.26
N GLU A 25 -39.81 79.38 24.86
CA GLU A 25 -39.66 80.34 23.76
C GLU A 25 -40.07 79.76 22.40
N VAL A 26 -39.70 78.50 22.12
CA VAL A 26 -40.14 77.80 20.89
C VAL A 26 -41.66 77.59 20.91
N ALA A 27 -42.23 77.13 22.03
CA ALA A 27 -43.67 76.91 22.16
C ALA A 27 -44.50 78.19 22.00
N LYS A 28 -44.02 79.31 22.54
CA LYS A 28 -44.65 80.64 22.34
C LYS A 28 -44.61 81.05 20.87
N HIS A 29 -43.49 80.80 20.18
CA HIS A 29 -43.38 81.14 18.77
C HIS A 29 -44.28 80.29 17.86
N LEU A 30 -44.38 78.98 18.12
CA LEU A 30 -45.25 78.07 17.35
C LEU A 30 -46.73 78.49 17.45
N LYS A 31 -47.18 78.99 18.61
CA LYS A 31 -48.54 79.55 18.78
C LYS A 31 -48.79 80.81 17.96
N GLY A 32 -47.74 81.60 17.66
CA GLY A 32 -47.85 82.89 16.96
C GLY A 32 -47.46 82.86 15.48
N CYS A 33 -46.86 81.78 14.99
CA CYS A 33 -46.34 81.69 13.62
C CYS A 33 -46.82 80.41 12.91
N GLN A 34 -47.82 80.56 12.04
CA GLN A 34 -48.37 79.44 11.24
C GLN A 34 -47.32 78.73 10.37
N ASN A 35 -46.34 79.47 9.84
CA ASN A 35 -45.29 78.91 8.99
C ASN A 35 -44.38 77.94 9.78
N CYS A 36 -43.98 78.32 11.00
CA CYS A 36 -43.17 77.46 11.86
C CYS A 36 -44.00 76.29 12.41
N ASN A 37 -45.29 76.50 12.71
CA ASN A 37 -46.16 75.41 13.17
C ASN A 37 -46.35 74.33 12.12
N ARG A 38 -46.54 74.71 10.84
CA ARG A 38 -46.66 73.75 9.75
C ARG A 38 -45.42 72.88 9.58
N ILE A 39 -44.23 73.47 9.68
CA ILE A 39 -42.96 72.71 9.59
C ILE A 39 -42.81 71.75 10.78
N TYR A 40 -43.24 72.18 11.97
CA TYR A 40 -43.27 71.30 13.15
C TYR A 40 -44.23 70.12 12.95
N GLU A 41 -45.44 70.36 12.45
CA GLU A 41 -46.41 69.31 12.14
C GLU A 41 -45.88 68.35 11.07
N ASP A 42 -45.30 68.86 9.97
CA ASP A 42 -44.69 68.03 8.92
C ASP A 42 -43.55 67.14 9.45
N MET A 43 -42.75 67.63 10.41
CA MET A 43 -41.66 66.86 11.03
C MET A 43 -42.16 65.88 12.10
N ASN A 44 -43.20 66.24 12.85
CA ASN A 44 -43.76 65.43 13.93
C ASN A 44 -44.72 64.34 13.42
N GLU A 45 -45.40 64.58 12.30
CA GLU A 45 -46.22 63.58 11.58
C GLU A 45 -45.40 62.72 10.62
N GLY A 46 -44.15 63.13 10.34
CA GLY A 46 -43.18 62.38 9.55
C GLY A 46 -42.69 61.13 10.25
N ASP A 47 -43.58 60.17 10.51
CA ASP A 47 -43.19 58.77 10.68
C ASP A 47 -42.36 58.41 9.45
N ILE A 48 -41.04 58.27 9.62
CA ILE A 48 -40.23 57.49 8.70
C ILE A 48 -40.85 56.10 8.76
N LYS A 49 -41.78 55.82 7.83
CA LYS A 49 -42.28 54.47 7.60
C LYS A 49 -41.07 53.67 7.18
N VAL A 50 -40.50 53.00 8.15
CA VAL A 50 -39.56 51.91 7.95
C VAL A 50 -40.36 50.77 7.31
N ALA A 51 -40.66 50.94 6.02
CA ALA A 51 -41.34 49.94 5.23
C ALA A 51 -40.38 48.75 5.07
N ASP A 52 -40.71 47.66 5.73
CA ASP A 52 -40.50 46.28 5.25
C ASP A 52 -39.10 45.86 4.78
N TYR A 53 -38.02 46.37 5.36
CA TYR A 53 -36.67 45.78 5.14
C TYR A 53 -36.52 44.37 5.72
N ILE A 54 -37.52 43.84 6.44
CA ILE A 54 -37.49 42.49 7.03
C ILE A 54 -37.72 41.39 5.96
N THR A 55 -38.14 41.75 4.74
CA THR A 55 -38.42 40.78 3.67
C THR A 55 -37.18 40.25 2.92
N GLU A 56 -35.97 40.76 3.20
CA GLU A 56 -34.72 40.29 2.56
C GLU A 56 -33.93 39.23 3.36
N ILE A 57 -34.53 38.56 4.34
CA ILE A 57 -33.84 37.51 5.13
C ILE A 57 -33.86 36.12 4.44
N GLU A 58 -34.76 35.91 3.46
CA GLU A 58 -34.84 34.66 2.69
C GLU A 58 -33.58 34.31 1.86
N PRO A 59 -32.94 35.25 1.12
CA PRO A 59 -31.74 34.93 0.35
C PRO A 59 -30.58 34.45 1.25
N MET A 60 -30.43 35.00 2.46
CA MET A 60 -29.37 34.58 3.40
C MET A 60 -29.54 33.13 3.89
N LYS A 61 -30.78 32.66 4.10
CA LYS A 61 -31.04 31.26 4.52
C LYS A 61 -30.70 30.26 3.41
N LYS A 62 -31.03 30.58 2.15
CA LYS A 62 -30.70 29.77 0.97
C LYS A 62 -29.18 29.68 0.75
N VAL A 63 -28.46 30.80 0.92
CA VAL A 63 -26.99 30.85 0.82
C VAL A 63 -26.33 30.04 1.95
N LYS A 64 -26.76 30.19 3.20
CA LYS A 64 -26.25 29.40 4.34
C LYS A 64 -26.49 27.90 4.16
N ARG A 65 -27.65 27.50 3.61
CA ARG A 65 -27.97 26.10 3.29
C ARG A 65 -27.08 25.56 2.17
N LYS A 66 -26.88 26.31 1.07
CA LYS A 66 -25.95 25.94 -0.01
C LYS A 66 -24.52 25.77 0.52
N LEU A 67 -24.01 26.73 1.29
CA LEU A 67 -22.68 26.65 1.89
C LEU A 67 -22.54 25.46 2.85
N ARG A 68 -23.58 25.14 3.65
CA ARG A 68 -23.57 23.96 4.52
C ARG A 68 -23.54 22.66 3.70
N ILE A 69 -24.35 22.55 2.64
CA ILE A 69 -24.35 21.39 1.75
C ILE A 69 -23.01 21.25 1.03
N THR A 70 -22.44 22.33 0.48
CA THR A 70 -21.14 22.31 -0.18
C THR A 70 -20.04 21.89 0.79
N LYS A 71 -20.06 22.35 2.04
CA LYS A 71 -19.12 21.90 3.08
C LYS A 71 -19.27 20.40 3.37
N VAL A 72 -20.50 19.90 3.52
CA VAL A 72 -20.76 18.47 3.76
C VAL A 72 -20.29 17.63 2.58
N LEU A 73 -20.59 18.05 1.34
CA LEU A 73 -20.14 17.37 0.13
C LEU A 73 -18.62 17.40 -0.01
N PHE A 74 -17.98 18.53 0.31
CA PHE A 74 -16.52 18.64 0.30
C PHE A 74 -15.90 17.73 1.36
N THR A 75 -16.42 17.71 2.59
CA THR A 75 -15.94 16.79 3.63
C THR A 75 -16.16 15.34 3.25
N ALA A 76 -17.30 15.00 2.65
CA ALA A 76 -17.59 13.66 2.16
C ALA A 76 -16.61 13.26 1.05
N PHE A 77 -16.34 14.16 0.09
CA PHE A 77 -15.40 13.93 -0.99
C PHE A 77 -13.97 13.71 -0.47
N VAL A 78 -13.49 14.58 0.42
CA VAL A 78 -12.18 14.44 1.05
C VAL A 78 -12.09 13.13 1.83
N SER A 79 -13.13 12.76 2.59
CA SER A 79 -13.15 11.49 3.32
C SER A 79 -13.14 10.28 2.39
N ALA A 80 -13.90 10.31 1.29
CA ALA A 80 -13.92 9.25 0.29
C ALA A 80 -12.56 9.12 -0.40
N PHE A 81 -11.90 10.24 -0.71
CA PHE A 81 -10.57 10.24 -1.29
C PHE A 81 -9.54 9.60 -0.35
N ILE A 82 -9.55 9.95 0.94
CA ILE A 82 -8.67 9.34 1.95
C ILE A 82 -8.94 7.83 2.10
N LEU A 83 -10.21 7.41 2.09
CA LEU A 83 -10.56 5.99 2.16
C LEU A 83 -10.09 5.23 0.93
N LEU A 84 -10.20 5.82 -0.26
CA LEU A 84 -9.72 5.24 -1.51
C LEU A 84 -8.20 5.10 -1.52
N THR A 85 -7.45 6.08 -1.00
CA THR A 85 -5.98 5.97 -0.93
C THR A 85 -5.57 4.88 0.06
N ILE A 86 -6.20 4.79 1.23
CA ILE A 86 -5.94 3.72 2.21
C ILE A 86 -6.26 2.35 1.60
N ALA A 87 -7.40 2.22 0.90
CA ALA A 87 -7.80 0.98 0.25
C ALA A 87 -6.80 0.58 -0.85
N TYR A 88 -6.32 1.54 -1.64
CA TYR A 88 -5.31 1.29 -2.67
C TYR A 88 -3.97 0.80 -2.06
N GLU A 89 -3.53 1.41 -0.95
CA GLU A 89 -2.33 0.96 -0.25
C GLU A 89 -2.48 -0.46 0.28
N LEU A 90 -3.59 -0.77 0.95
CA LEU A 90 -3.81 -2.07 1.59
C LEU A 90 -4.15 -3.21 0.63
N LEU A 91 -4.70 -2.91 -0.55
CA LEU A 91 -5.17 -3.94 -1.49
C LEU A 91 -4.34 -4.02 -2.76
N CYS A 92 -3.60 -2.99 -3.13
CA CYS A 92 -2.86 -2.93 -4.40
C CYS A 92 -1.37 -2.71 -4.18
N ALA A 93 -0.97 -1.58 -3.58
CA ALA A 93 0.44 -1.20 -3.51
C ALA A 93 1.23 -2.02 -2.49
N ASN A 94 0.77 -2.05 -1.23
CA ASN A 94 1.42 -2.69 -0.09
C ASN A 94 0.48 -3.66 0.65
N PRO A 95 0.00 -4.72 -0.03
CA PRO A 95 -0.90 -5.70 0.56
C PRO A 95 -0.28 -6.43 1.75
N LEU A 96 -1.13 -6.84 2.69
CA LEU A 96 -0.69 -7.62 3.85
C LEU A 96 -0.27 -9.04 3.44
N LEU A 97 0.64 -9.62 4.23
CA LEU A 97 0.98 -11.03 4.10
C LEU A 97 -0.23 -11.93 4.37
N VAL A 98 -0.24 -13.10 3.75
CA VAL A 98 -1.17 -14.18 4.06
C VAL A 98 -0.98 -14.67 5.50
N SER A 99 -2.06 -15.18 6.08
CA SER A 99 -2.06 -15.79 7.41
C SER A 99 -1.51 -17.21 7.36
N SER A 100 -0.77 -17.64 8.38
CA SER A 100 -0.07 -18.93 8.40
C SER A 100 -1.01 -20.14 8.30
N ASP A 101 -2.21 -20.03 8.88
CA ASP A 101 -3.27 -21.05 8.83
C ASP A 101 -3.84 -21.28 7.42
N LYS A 102 -3.59 -20.35 6.50
CA LYS A 102 -4.03 -20.43 5.10
C LYS A 102 -2.92 -20.86 4.15
N VAL A 103 -1.72 -21.11 4.67
CA VAL A 103 -0.59 -21.61 3.88
C VAL A 103 -0.51 -23.12 4.03
N SER A 104 -0.42 -23.80 2.90
CA SER A 104 -0.14 -25.23 2.82
C SER A 104 1.00 -25.47 1.85
N TYR A 105 1.69 -26.60 1.98
CA TYR A 105 2.74 -26.97 1.05
C TYR A 105 2.79 -28.47 0.84
N SER A 106 3.31 -28.87 -0.31
CA SER A 106 3.69 -30.24 -0.61
C SER A 106 5.14 -30.27 -1.07
N VAL A 107 5.80 -31.38 -0.77
CA VAL A 107 7.20 -31.59 -1.11
C VAL A 107 7.28 -32.75 -2.07
N SER A 108 8.05 -32.58 -3.13
CA SER A 108 8.45 -33.67 -4.01
C SER A 108 9.93 -33.52 -4.34
N SER A 109 10.60 -34.64 -4.56
CA SER A 109 11.93 -34.65 -5.13
C SER A 109 11.89 -35.38 -6.47
N TYR A 110 12.81 -35.02 -7.37
CA TYR A 110 13.12 -35.86 -8.50
C TYR A 110 14.62 -35.88 -8.69
N THR A 111 15.15 -37.08 -8.81
CA THR A 111 16.55 -37.36 -9.08
C THR A 111 16.79 -37.38 -10.58
N THR A 112 17.95 -36.89 -11.00
CA THR A 112 18.45 -36.99 -12.38
C THR A 112 19.83 -37.64 -12.37
N ASP A 113 20.45 -37.77 -13.54
CA ASP A 113 21.85 -38.14 -13.61
C ASP A 113 22.71 -37.17 -12.79
N SER A 114 23.66 -37.75 -12.05
CA SER A 114 24.61 -37.00 -11.24
C SER A 114 25.69 -36.39 -12.12
N VAL A 115 26.37 -35.37 -11.61
CA VAL A 115 27.44 -34.69 -12.35
C VAL A 115 28.76 -34.90 -11.62
N TYR A 116 29.72 -35.56 -12.25
CA TYR A 116 31.08 -35.62 -11.77
C TYR A 116 31.89 -34.45 -12.34
N SER A 117 32.37 -33.56 -11.46
CA SER A 117 33.13 -32.38 -11.86
C SER A 117 34.57 -32.47 -11.38
N TYR A 118 35.53 -32.34 -12.31
CA TYR A 118 36.96 -32.36 -12.02
C TYR A 118 37.70 -31.29 -12.83
N PHE A 119 38.93 -30.98 -12.45
CA PHE A 119 39.80 -30.10 -13.22
C PHE A 119 40.71 -30.92 -14.12
N ASP A 120 40.72 -30.61 -15.41
CA ASP A 120 41.70 -31.12 -16.37
C ASP A 120 43.02 -30.37 -16.14
N ASP A 121 44.01 -31.07 -15.60
CA ASP A 121 45.34 -30.52 -15.29
C ASP A 121 46.08 -29.98 -16.53
N VAL A 122 45.75 -30.47 -17.72
CA VAL A 122 46.40 -30.05 -18.97
C VAL A 122 45.91 -28.67 -19.41
N ASN A 123 44.60 -28.45 -19.32
CA ASN A 123 43.95 -27.24 -19.83
C ASN A 123 43.56 -26.25 -18.71
N ASN A 124 43.71 -26.65 -17.45
CA ASN A 124 43.21 -25.96 -16.26
C ASN A 124 41.74 -25.55 -16.40
N ARG A 125 40.93 -26.46 -16.95
CA ARG A 125 39.48 -26.26 -17.18
C ARG A 125 38.69 -27.27 -16.38
N ARG A 126 37.57 -26.83 -15.84
CA ARG A 126 36.58 -27.73 -15.25
C ARG A 126 35.95 -28.57 -16.37
N LYS A 127 35.95 -29.89 -16.20
CA LYS A 127 35.21 -30.86 -17.02
C LYS A 127 34.10 -31.47 -16.16
N GLU A 128 32.97 -31.75 -16.79
CA GLU A 128 31.80 -32.33 -16.15
C GLU A 128 31.33 -33.54 -16.96
N LEU A 129 31.11 -34.68 -16.30
CA LEU A 129 30.50 -35.85 -16.91
C LEU A 129 29.19 -36.19 -16.19
N LEU A 130 28.21 -36.62 -16.98
CA LEU A 130 26.99 -37.20 -16.47
C LEU A 130 27.26 -38.63 -16.02
N VAL A 131 26.87 -38.93 -14.78
CA VAL A 131 26.90 -40.26 -14.19
C VAL A 131 25.44 -40.71 -14.06
N PRO A 132 25.02 -41.80 -14.72
CA PRO A 132 23.67 -42.30 -14.61
C PRO A 132 23.26 -42.48 -13.15
N LYS A 133 22.02 -42.10 -12.82
CA LYS A 133 21.53 -42.10 -11.43
C LYS A 133 21.75 -43.43 -10.70
N ASP A 134 21.49 -44.54 -11.37
CA ASP A 134 21.48 -45.87 -10.74
C ASP A 134 22.83 -46.61 -10.90
N ALA A 135 23.87 -45.93 -11.39
CA ALA A 135 25.17 -46.55 -11.63
C ALA A 135 26.01 -46.68 -10.35
N ASP A 136 26.77 -47.77 -10.24
CA ASP A 136 27.75 -47.99 -9.16
C ASP A 136 28.97 -47.09 -9.40
N PHE A 137 28.97 -45.91 -8.77
CA PHE A 137 30.05 -44.92 -8.88
C PHE A 137 31.14 -45.13 -7.83
N LYS A 138 32.40 -45.29 -8.25
CA LYS A 138 33.57 -45.49 -7.38
C LYS A 138 34.73 -44.59 -7.77
N LEU A 139 35.36 -43.99 -6.77
CA LEU A 139 36.61 -43.24 -6.91
C LEU A 139 37.78 -44.12 -6.45
N ASP A 140 38.67 -44.48 -7.37
CA ASP A 140 39.96 -45.08 -7.03
C ASP A 140 41.04 -44.01 -7.00
N THR A 141 41.36 -43.55 -5.78
CA THR A 141 42.38 -42.52 -5.56
C THR A 141 43.80 -43.05 -5.74
N PHE A 142 44.02 -44.38 -5.67
CA PHE A 142 45.34 -44.99 -5.86
C PHE A 142 45.68 -45.10 -7.35
N GLU A 143 44.73 -45.57 -8.16
CA GLU A 143 44.86 -45.61 -9.62
C GLU A 143 44.52 -44.26 -10.30
N ASN A 144 44.11 -43.26 -9.50
CA ASN A 144 43.61 -41.97 -9.97
C ASN A 144 42.59 -42.10 -11.11
N THR A 145 41.62 -43.00 -10.95
CA THR A 145 40.63 -43.34 -11.99
C THR A 145 39.23 -43.45 -11.38
N VAL A 146 38.23 -42.98 -12.13
CA VAL A 146 36.82 -43.14 -11.78
C VAL A 146 36.24 -44.39 -12.44
N TYR A 147 35.43 -45.13 -11.70
CA TYR A 147 34.71 -46.30 -12.19
C TYR A 147 33.19 -46.08 -12.11
N VAL A 148 32.48 -46.52 -13.14
CA VAL A 148 31.01 -46.49 -13.22
C VAL A 148 30.55 -47.88 -13.66
N ASP A 149 29.71 -48.54 -12.87
CA ASP A 149 29.25 -49.92 -13.11
C ASP A 149 30.39 -50.94 -13.28
N GLY A 150 31.53 -50.67 -12.63
CA GLY A 150 32.73 -51.51 -12.70
C GLY A 150 33.62 -51.25 -13.92
N GLU A 151 33.23 -50.36 -14.84
CA GLU A 151 34.04 -49.95 -15.99
C GLU A 151 34.77 -48.64 -15.74
N LYS A 152 35.95 -48.47 -16.34
CA LYS A 152 36.71 -47.21 -16.25
C LYS A 152 35.97 -46.12 -17.01
N LEU A 153 35.68 -45.02 -16.32
CA LEU A 153 35.11 -43.83 -16.95
C LEU A 153 36.20 -43.14 -17.77
N LEU A 154 35.94 -42.93 -19.06
CA LEU A 154 36.85 -42.27 -19.99
C LEU A 154 36.31 -40.90 -20.38
N ASP A 155 37.19 -39.93 -20.61
CA ASP A 155 36.81 -38.61 -21.13
C ASP A 155 36.67 -38.61 -22.66
N ASP A 156 36.32 -37.48 -23.26
CA ASP A 156 36.13 -37.33 -24.71
C ASP A 156 37.37 -37.70 -25.56
N SER A 157 38.56 -37.74 -24.94
CA SER A 157 39.81 -38.15 -25.59
C SER A 157 40.13 -39.63 -25.45
N GLY A 158 39.30 -40.39 -24.71
CA GLY A 158 39.51 -41.79 -24.38
C GLY A 158 40.50 -42.01 -23.21
N ALA A 159 40.87 -40.95 -22.49
CA ALA A 159 41.75 -41.05 -21.32
C ALA A 159 40.93 -41.35 -20.05
N PRO A 160 41.49 -42.07 -19.06
CA PRO A 160 40.81 -42.29 -17.77
C PRO A 160 40.50 -40.97 -17.07
N VAL A 161 39.26 -40.83 -16.61
CA VAL A 161 38.83 -39.66 -15.82
C VAL A 161 39.51 -39.72 -14.44
N PRO A 162 40.21 -38.66 -14.01
CA PRO A 162 40.94 -38.65 -12.76
C PRO A 162 40.00 -38.65 -11.55
N ALA A 163 40.40 -39.32 -10.46
CA ALA A 163 39.65 -39.41 -9.21
C ALA A 163 39.86 -38.19 -8.29
N THR A 164 40.11 -37.00 -8.87
CA THR A 164 40.40 -35.74 -8.16
C THR A 164 39.18 -34.83 -8.01
N GLY A 165 38.09 -35.13 -8.71
CA GLY A 165 36.86 -34.37 -8.73
C GLY A 165 35.87 -34.71 -7.62
N THR A 166 34.69 -34.10 -7.71
CA THR A 166 33.57 -34.28 -6.79
C THR A 166 32.32 -34.70 -7.56
N LEU A 167 31.61 -35.69 -7.02
CA LEU A 167 30.30 -36.10 -7.53
C LEU A 167 29.20 -35.24 -6.91
N TYR A 168 28.44 -34.54 -7.74
CA TYR A 168 27.29 -33.76 -7.35
C TYR A 168 26.01 -34.54 -7.68
N PRO A 169 25.19 -34.89 -6.67
CA PRO A 169 23.97 -35.65 -6.91
C PRO A 169 23.01 -34.86 -7.79
N GLY A 170 22.52 -35.52 -8.84
CA GLY A 170 21.56 -34.96 -9.77
C GLY A 170 20.15 -34.94 -9.21
N GLY A 171 19.45 -33.82 -9.37
CA GLY A 171 18.05 -33.71 -9.01
C GLY A 171 17.71 -32.42 -8.29
N TYR A 172 16.42 -32.24 -8.02
CA TYR A 172 15.88 -31.06 -7.36
C TYR A 172 14.90 -31.46 -6.26
N LEU A 173 14.94 -30.70 -5.17
CA LEU A 173 13.82 -30.62 -4.25
C LEU A 173 12.85 -29.57 -4.77
N ARG A 174 11.56 -29.91 -4.83
CA ARG A 174 10.46 -28.98 -5.12
C ARG A 174 9.57 -28.85 -3.90
N VAL A 175 9.30 -27.62 -3.52
CA VAL A 175 8.29 -27.27 -2.52
C VAL A 175 7.20 -26.49 -3.23
N SER A 176 6.06 -27.12 -3.43
CA SER A 176 4.85 -26.48 -3.97
C SER A 176 4.10 -25.85 -2.81
N ILE A 177 3.93 -24.53 -2.83
CA ILE A 177 3.35 -23.78 -1.72
C ILE A 177 2.07 -23.11 -2.21
N TYR A 178 1.02 -23.24 -1.42
CA TYR A 178 -0.31 -22.75 -1.72
C TYR A 178 -0.79 -21.84 -0.59
N ALA A 179 -1.41 -20.72 -0.96
CA ALA A 179 -1.97 -19.73 -0.05
C ALA A 179 -3.45 -19.54 -0.37
N ASP A 180 -4.32 -20.12 0.47
CA ASP A 180 -5.76 -19.98 0.35
C ASP A 180 -6.18 -18.53 0.64
N ASN A 181 -6.73 -17.86 -0.35
CA ASN A 181 -7.15 -16.49 -0.21
C ASN A 181 -8.29 -16.17 -1.21
N PRO A 182 -9.18 -15.23 -0.86
CA PRO A 182 -10.34 -14.90 -1.68
C PRO A 182 -10.00 -14.03 -2.90
N LEU A 183 -8.78 -13.51 -3.02
CA LEU A 183 -8.36 -12.67 -4.14
C LEU A 183 -7.74 -13.56 -5.22
N THR A 184 -7.95 -13.17 -6.48
CA THR A 184 -7.46 -13.93 -7.65
C THR A 184 -6.01 -13.62 -8.00
N ALA A 185 -5.37 -12.73 -7.25
CA ALA A 185 -4.03 -12.23 -7.54
C ALA A 185 -3.21 -12.15 -6.24
N MET A 186 -1.93 -12.46 -6.36
CA MET A 186 -1.01 -12.55 -5.24
C MET A 186 0.36 -12.05 -5.66
N LYS A 187 0.85 -11.01 -4.99
CA LYS A 187 2.25 -10.58 -5.10
C LYS A 187 3.13 -11.56 -4.33
N ARG A 188 4.28 -11.85 -4.90
CA ARG A 188 5.31 -12.68 -4.28
C ARG A 188 6.64 -11.93 -4.16
N ASP A 189 7.30 -12.08 -3.04
CA ASP A 189 8.71 -11.79 -2.85
C ASP A 189 9.46 -13.09 -2.64
N ILE A 190 10.61 -13.24 -3.30
CA ILE A 190 11.50 -14.40 -3.14
C ILE A 190 12.92 -13.86 -3.07
N ASP A 191 13.65 -14.23 -2.03
CA ASP A 191 15.10 -14.09 -1.94
C ASP A 191 15.71 -15.47 -1.71
N GLN A 192 16.78 -15.79 -2.42
CA GLN A 192 17.43 -17.09 -2.36
C GLN A 192 18.94 -16.93 -2.46
N ARG A 193 19.64 -17.47 -1.47
CA ARG A 193 21.09 -17.35 -1.35
C ARG A 193 21.71 -18.71 -1.15
N TYR A 194 22.83 -18.91 -1.85
CA TYR A 194 23.65 -20.11 -1.71
C TYR A 194 24.91 -19.77 -0.93
N SER A 195 25.28 -20.66 -0.02
CA SER A 195 26.53 -20.60 0.73
C SER A 195 27.13 -22.00 0.77
N GLY A 196 28.08 -22.25 -0.14
CA GLY A 196 28.62 -23.60 -0.35
C GLY A 196 27.54 -24.58 -0.80
N ASP A 197 27.35 -25.64 -0.03
CA ASP A 197 26.35 -26.67 -0.24
C ASP A 197 24.99 -26.32 0.39
N LYS A 198 24.80 -25.11 0.93
CA LYS A 198 23.57 -24.72 1.62
C LYS A 198 22.77 -23.70 0.83
N VAL A 199 21.45 -23.80 0.93
CA VAL A 199 20.51 -22.81 0.42
C VAL A 199 19.69 -22.22 1.56
N SER A 200 19.61 -20.89 1.60
CA SER A 200 18.67 -20.17 2.46
C SER A 200 17.77 -19.34 1.57
N ALA A 201 16.48 -19.62 1.66
CA ALA A 201 15.46 -18.94 0.88
C ALA A 201 14.39 -18.36 1.80
N THR A 202 13.89 -17.18 1.44
CA THR A 202 12.76 -16.52 2.09
C THR A 202 11.72 -16.17 1.05
N LEU A 203 10.44 -16.37 1.35
CA LEU A 203 9.35 -15.96 0.48
C LEU A 203 8.20 -15.36 1.27
N GLY A 204 7.42 -14.51 0.61
CA GLY A 204 6.18 -13.98 1.16
C GLY A 204 5.10 -13.94 0.09
N PHE A 205 3.85 -14.05 0.55
CA PHE A 205 2.67 -13.99 -0.29
C PHE A 205 1.76 -12.88 0.19
N ARG A 206 1.41 -11.95 -0.70
CA ARG A 206 0.54 -10.82 -0.39
C ARG A 206 -0.65 -10.81 -1.35
N PRO A 207 -1.81 -11.37 -0.94
CA PRO A 207 -3.05 -11.29 -1.70
C PRO A 207 -3.40 -9.85 -2.06
N CYS A 208 -3.70 -9.59 -3.34
CA CYS A 208 -3.93 -8.23 -3.83
C CYS A 208 -5.03 -8.17 -4.89
N LEU A 209 -5.58 -6.98 -5.12
CA LEU A 209 -6.43 -6.75 -6.29
C LEU A 209 -5.51 -6.61 -7.53
N PRO A 210 -5.84 -7.26 -8.66
CA PRO A 210 -5.05 -7.14 -9.87
C PRO A 210 -5.17 -5.71 -10.41
N PHE A 211 -4.12 -4.91 -10.24
CA PHE A 211 -3.99 -3.60 -10.85
C PHE A 211 -2.98 -3.69 -12.00
N ARG A 212 -3.32 -3.09 -13.14
CA ARG A 212 -2.68 -3.34 -14.45
C ARG A 212 -1.15 -3.22 -14.48
N GLN A 213 -0.56 -2.51 -13.52
CA GLN A 213 0.89 -2.29 -13.43
C GLN A 213 1.66 -3.51 -12.89
N ASP A 214 1.02 -4.41 -12.15
CA ASP A 214 1.70 -5.48 -11.41
C ASP A 214 1.56 -6.86 -12.08
N ILE A 215 0.94 -6.95 -13.26
CA ILE A 215 0.59 -8.22 -13.94
C ILE A 215 1.78 -9.20 -14.07
N ASN A 216 3.00 -8.71 -14.25
CA ASN A 216 4.18 -9.56 -14.43
C ASN A 216 4.73 -10.13 -13.11
N GLU A 217 4.28 -9.61 -11.95
CA GLU A 217 4.74 -10.02 -10.62
C GLU A 217 3.69 -10.87 -9.87
N LEU A 218 2.57 -11.17 -10.51
CA LEU A 218 1.48 -11.96 -9.94
C LEU A 218 1.68 -13.46 -10.22
N CYS A 219 1.32 -14.30 -9.26
CA CYS A 219 1.17 -15.74 -9.48
C CYS A 219 -0.13 -16.03 -10.27
N GLU A 220 -0.04 -16.90 -11.28
CA GLU A 220 -1.19 -17.33 -12.11
C GLU A 220 -2.20 -18.20 -11.34
N GLU A 221 -1.76 -18.80 -10.25
CA GLU A 221 -2.55 -19.64 -9.35
C GLU A 221 -2.23 -19.23 -7.90
N ASN A 222 -3.07 -19.59 -6.91
CA ASN A 222 -2.90 -19.24 -5.48
C ASN A 222 -1.67 -19.90 -4.81
N GLY A 223 -0.53 -19.95 -5.49
CA GLY A 223 0.67 -20.62 -5.03
C GLY A 223 1.89 -20.40 -5.92
N MET A 224 2.99 -21.01 -5.54
CA MET A 224 4.24 -21.06 -6.30
C MET A 224 4.96 -22.38 -6.08
N VAL A 225 5.86 -22.72 -7.01
CA VAL A 225 6.81 -23.82 -6.81
C VAL A 225 8.18 -23.20 -6.55
N TRP A 226 8.73 -23.47 -5.37
CA TRP A 226 10.13 -23.20 -5.07
C TRP A 226 10.95 -24.46 -5.35
N SER A 227 12.17 -24.31 -5.87
CA SER A 227 13.07 -25.44 -6.09
C SER A 227 14.53 -25.09 -5.91
N ALA A 228 15.32 -26.09 -5.51
CA ALA A 228 16.77 -26.01 -5.46
C ALA A 228 17.40 -27.37 -5.83
N PRO A 229 18.61 -27.37 -6.43
CA PRO A 229 19.36 -28.59 -6.68
C PRO A 229 19.66 -29.32 -5.36
N ILE A 230 19.50 -30.65 -5.33
CA ILE A 230 19.76 -31.46 -4.11
C ILE A 230 21.21 -31.31 -3.65
N ALA A 231 22.15 -31.14 -4.58
CA ALA A 231 23.55 -30.87 -4.31
C ALA A 231 23.81 -29.59 -3.49
N ASN A 232 22.85 -28.66 -3.44
CA ASN A 232 22.92 -27.41 -2.68
C ASN A 232 21.97 -27.40 -1.47
N ILE A 233 21.55 -28.57 -1.00
CA ILE A 233 20.72 -28.73 0.19
C ILE A 233 21.50 -29.52 1.24
N GLY A 234 22.50 -28.87 1.83
CA GLY A 234 23.26 -29.36 2.98
C GLY A 234 22.56 -29.06 4.32
N GLU A 235 23.09 -29.62 5.41
CA GLU A 235 22.55 -29.44 6.76
C GLU A 235 22.47 -27.96 7.17
N GLY A 236 21.29 -27.52 7.62
CA GLY A 236 20.99 -26.13 7.92
C GLY A 236 20.42 -25.32 6.75
N SER A 237 20.14 -25.94 5.60
CA SER A 237 19.38 -25.31 4.51
C SER A 237 17.93 -25.07 4.91
N THR A 238 17.41 -23.88 4.64
CA THR A 238 16.08 -23.45 5.09
C THR A 238 15.28 -22.75 4.02
N LEU A 239 13.95 -22.96 4.06
CA LEU A 239 12.97 -22.14 3.35
C LEU A 239 12.04 -21.50 4.38
N THR A 240 12.06 -20.17 4.47
CA THR A 240 11.19 -19.41 5.38
C THR A 240 10.06 -18.77 4.58
N ILE A 241 8.82 -19.11 4.93
CA ILE A 241 7.62 -18.50 4.38
C ILE A 241 7.15 -17.46 5.40
N HIS A 242 7.27 -16.18 5.05
CA HIS A 242 6.81 -15.08 5.87
C HIS A 242 5.28 -14.99 5.83
N CYS A 243 4.67 -15.00 7.00
CA CYS A 243 3.23 -14.84 7.17
C CYS A 243 2.94 -13.66 8.09
N ARG A 244 1.71 -13.16 8.05
CA ARG A 244 1.29 -11.99 8.85
C ARG A 244 1.39 -12.21 10.36
N ASP A 245 1.16 -13.45 10.80
CA ASP A 245 1.02 -13.87 12.19
C ASP A 245 2.22 -14.69 12.67
N LYS A 246 2.68 -15.68 11.88
CA LYS A 246 3.80 -16.53 12.23
C LYS A 246 4.51 -17.11 11.00
N ASP A 247 5.82 -16.95 10.93
CA ASP A 247 6.64 -17.55 9.88
C ASP A 247 6.62 -19.09 9.92
N ILE A 248 6.54 -19.70 8.75
CA ILE A 248 6.68 -21.14 8.55
C ILE A 248 8.10 -21.41 8.06
N VAL A 249 8.90 -22.11 8.87
CA VAL A 249 10.29 -22.43 8.53
C VAL A 249 10.39 -23.92 8.21
N LEU A 250 10.83 -24.22 6.99
CA LEU A 250 11.04 -25.58 6.51
C LEU A 250 12.51 -25.93 6.56
N ASP A 251 12.83 -27.07 7.16
CA ASP A 251 14.15 -27.69 7.11
C ASP A 251 14.28 -28.45 5.80
N LEU A 252 14.99 -27.85 4.84
CA LEU A 252 15.09 -28.40 3.49
C LEU A 252 15.96 -29.65 3.46
N TYR A 253 16.96 -29.74 4.33
CA TYR A 253 17.81 -30.92 4.42
C TYR A 253 17.01 -32.13 4.87
N LYS A 254 16.25 -31.98 5.96
CA LYS A 254 15.35 -33.04 6.43
C LYS A 254 14.32 -33.43 5.36
N LEU A 255 13.65 -32.46 4.75
CA LEU A 255 12.67 -32.70 3.70
C LEU A 255 13.27 -33.40 2.48
N SER A 256 14.51 -33.08 2.11
CA SER A 256 15.21 -33.75 1.00
C SER A 256 15.46 -35.24 1.24
N LYS A 257 15.55 -35.67 2.50
CA LYS A 257 15.73 -37.09 2.89
C LYS A 257 14.42 -37.85 3.04
N GLU A 258 13.32 -37.13 3.30
CA GLU A 258 11.98 -37.72 3.48
C GLU A 258 11.18 -37.78 2.16
N ALA A 259 11.58 -37.01 1.15
CA ALA A 259 10.88 -36.90 -0.13
C ALA A 259 11.28 -37.96 -1.18
N GLU A 260 11.90 -39.07 -0.75
CA GLU A 260 12.20 -40.26 -1.57
C GLU A 260 11.01 -41.21 -1.72
#